data_AF-A0A0E3KZ68-F1
#
_entry.id   AF-A0A0E3KZ68-F1
#
_cell.length_a   1.000
_cell.length_b   1.000
_cell.length_c   1.000
_cell.angle_alpha   90.00
_cell.angle_beta   90.00
_cell.angle_gamma   90.00
#
_symmetry.space_group_name_H-M   'P 1'
#
loop_
_entity.id
_entity.type
_entity.pdbx_description
1 polymer ?
#
loop_
_entity_poly.entity_id
_entity_poly.type
_entity_poly.pdbx_seq_one_letter_code
_entity_poly.pdbx_strand_id
1 'polypeptide(L)'
;MLIEQIRLDNGCALGLSFEMQKYPLLVIRAEKGFLMCGYLNINAAETLGDTAAKVKGVQSFEDMLKAQVVEVTRFARELGIEPGMTGKEALEKMF
;
A
#
# COMPACT_ATOMS: atom_id res chain seq x y z
N MET A 1 -16.37 8.12 2.18
CA MET A 1 -15.41 7.69 1.15
C MET A 1 -14.64 8.90 0.69
N LEU A 2 -13.32 8.86 0.82
CA LEU A 2 -12.39 9.88 0.35
C LEU A 2 -11.54 9.25 -0.76
N ILE A 3 -11.37 9.95 -1.87
CA ILE A 3 -10.49 9.57 -2.96
C ILE A 3 -9.63 10.78 -3.29
N GLU A 4 -8.31 10.61 -3.31
CA GLU A 4 -7.38 11.69 -3.62
C GLU A 4 -6.15 11.20 -4.38
N GLN A 5 -5.48 12.12 -5.07
CA GLN A 5 -4.20 11.84 -5.71
C GLN A 5 -3.06 12.04 -4.70
N ILE A 6 -2.21 11.03 -4.58
CA ILE A 6 -1.01 11.05 -3.76
C ILE A 6 0.18 11.22 -4.70
N ARG A 7 0.86 12.36 -4.58
CA ARG A 7 2.06 12.67 -5.36
C ARG A 7 3.28 12.02 -4.72
N LEU A 8 4.00 11.26 -5.53
CA LEU A 8 5.27 10.60 -5.23
C LEU A 8 6.32 11.16 -6.19
N ASP A 9 7.59 10.86 -5.92
CA ASP A 9 8.70 11.39 -6.70
C ASP A 9 8.70 10.78 -8.12
N ASN A 10 8.36 9.49 -8.26
CA ASN A 10 8.33 8.77 -9.53
C ASN A 10 6.95 8.78 -10.24
N GLY A 11 5.89 9.31 -9.62
CA GLY A 11 4.57 9.30 -10.22
C GLY A 11 3.43 9.74 -9.30
N CYS A 12 2.20 9.52 -9.75
CA CYS A 12 0.98 9.80 -8.98
C CYS A 12 0.23 8.49 -8.70
N ALA A 13 -0.09 8.26 -7.42
CA ALA A 13 -0.93 7.15 -6.99
C ALA A 13 -2.33 7.64 -6.60
N LEU A 14 -3.30 6.73 -6.58
CA LEU A 14 -4.67 7.01 -6.13
C LEU A 14 -4.87 6.47 -4.72
N GLY A 15 -5.11 7.36 -3.76
CA GLY A 15 -5.54 7.01 -2.42
C GLY A 15 -7.05 6.81 -2.35
N LEU A 16 -7.49 5.74 -1.69
CA LEU A 16 -8.87 5.52 -1.30
C LEU A 16 -8.95 5.24 0.20
N SER A 17 -9.80 6.00 0.88
CA SER A 17 -10.17 5.81 2.28
C SER A 17 -11.67 5.58 2.41
N PHE A 18 -12.03 4.51 3.07
CA PHE A 18 -13.42 4.15 3.34
C PHE A 18 -13.59 3.84 4.83
N GLU A 19 -14.39 4.65 5.51
CA GLU A 19 -14.73 4.41 6.91
C GLU A 19 -15.49 3.09 7.04
N MET A 20 -14.92 2.16 7.80
CA MET A 20 -15.63 0.96 8.22
C MET A 20 -16.40 1.27 9.50
N GLN A 21 -16.40 0.37 10.49
CA GLN A 21 -17.07 0.62 11.77
C GLN A 21 -16.13 1.20 12.85
N LYS A 22 -14.85 0.79 12.87
CA LYS A 22 -13.91 1.15 13.94
C LYS A 22 -12.61 1.77 13.43
N TYR A 23 -12.16 1.35 12.25
CA TYR A 23 -10.93 1.81 11.61
C TYR A 23 -11.20 1.96 10.12
N PRO A 24 -10.54 2.90 9.43
CA PRO A 24 -10.71 3.07 8.00
C PRO A 24 -10.05 1.92 7.21
N LEU A 25 -10.66 1.58 6.08
CA LEU A 25 -10.05 0.80 5.02
C LEU A 25 -9.26 1.76 4.13
N LEU A 26 -7.94 1.64 4.13
CA LEU A 26 -7.04 2.50 3.37
C LEU A 26 -6.26 1.69 2.33
N VAL A 27 -6.23 2.20 1.10
CA VAL A 27 -5.40 1.69 0.00
C VAL A 27 -4.80 2.87 -0.78
N ILE A 28 -3.55 2.71 -1.20
CA ILE A 28 -2.87 3.61 -2.14
C ILE A 28 -2.45 2.76 -3.34
N ARG A 29 -3.06 3.01 -4.49
CA ARG A 29 -2.83 2.26 -5.74
C ARG A 29 -1.90 3.05 -6.66
N ALA A 30 -0.77 2.47 -7.02
CA ALA A 30 0.12 2.91 -8.08
C ALA A 30 -0.15 2.14 -9.38
N GLU A 31 0.66 2.37 -10.42
CA GLU A 31 0.47 1.73 -11.74
C GLU A 31 0.66 0.21 -11.68
N LYS A 32 1.74 -0.24 -11.05
CA LYS A 32 2.16 -1.65 -11.02
C LYS A 32 1.72 -2.41 -9.77
N GLY A 33 1.12 -1.74 -8.78
CA GLY A 33 0.79 -2.35 -7.50
C GLY A 33 0.07 -1.44 -6.52
N PHE A 34 -0.08 -1.89 -5.27
CA PHE A 34 -0.71 -1.08 -4.23
C PHE A 34 -0.13 -1.33 -2.84
N LEU A 35 -0.23 -0.30 -2.00
CA LEU A 35 0.01 -0.35 -0.55
C LEU A 35 -1.34 -0.35 0.17
N MET A 36 -1.55 -1.24 1.12
CA MET A 36 -2.82 -1.31 1.86
C MET A 36 -2.62 -1.52 3.36
N CYS A 37 -3.59 -1.04 4.13
CA CYS A 37 -3.62 -1.18 5.58
C CYS A 37 -3.83 -2.63 6.06
N GLY A 38 -3.99 -2.80 7.38
CA GLY A 38 -4.07 -4.10 8.04
C GLY A 38 -5.17 -5.04 7.55
N TYR A 39 -6.20 -4.53 6.85
CA TYR A 39 -7.24 -5.31 6.21
C TYR A 39 -6.75 -6.15 5.02
N LEU A 40 -5.57 -5.87 4.47
CA LEU A 40 -4.98 -6.67 3.39
C LEU A 40 -4.63 -8.09 3.86
N ASN A 41 -5.14 -9.09 3.14
CA ASN A 41 -4.67 -10.46 3.21
C ASN A 41 -3.65 -10.71 2.09
N ILE A 42 -2.38 -10.89 2.46
CA ILE A 42 -1.29 -11.08 1.49
C ILE A 42 -1.42 -12.40 0.74
N ASN A 43 -1.89 -13.47 1.37
CA ASN A 43 -2.09 -14.75 0.68
C ASN A 43 -3.15 -14.65 -0.43
N ALA A 44 -4.19 -13.83 -0.20
CA ALA A 44 -5.19 -13.56 -1.23
C ALA A 44 -4.58 -12.78 -2.40
N ALA A 45 -3.83 -11.70 -2.12
CA ALA A 45 -3.11 -10.92 -3.14
C ALA A 45 -2.10 -11.78 -3.93
N GLU A 46 -1.34 -12.65 -3.25
CA GLU A 46 -0.45 -13.64 -3.87
C GLU A 46 -1.17 -14.54 -4.86
N THR A 47 -2.32 -15.08 -4.44
CA THR A 47 -3.14 -15.98 -5.28
C THR A 47 -3.68 -15.25 -6.51
N LEU A 48 -3.99 -13.96 -6.38
CA LEU A 48 -4.50 -13.13 -7.47
C LEU A 48 -3.41 -12.62 -8.42
N GLY A 49 -2.13 -12.71 -8.04
CA GLY A 49 -1.03 -12.22 -8.86
C GLY A 49 -0.68 -10.75 -8.61
N ASP A 50 -1.16 -10.16 -7.51
CA ASP A 50 -0.99 -8.73 -7.26
C ASP A 50 0.39 -8.38 -6.70
N THR A 51 0.96 -7.27 -7.16
CA THR A 51 2.05 -6.55 -6.49
C THR A 51 1.46 -5.78 -5.31
N ALA A 52 1.58 -6.32 -4.10
CA ALA A 52 0.98 -5.71 -2.91
C ALA A 52 1.95 -5.64 -1.74
N ALA A 53 1.89 -4.53 -1.01
CA ALA A 53 2.59 -4.31 0.25
C ALA A 53 1.59 -3.95 1.36
N LYS A 54 1.86 -4.41 2.57
CA LYS A 54 0.99 -4.22 3.74
C LYS A 54 1.66 -3.37 4.80
N VAL A 55 0.92 -2.40 5.35
CA VAL A 55 1.26 -1.64 6.56
C VAL A 55 0.19 -1.85 7.64
N LYS A 56 0.52 -1.63 8.91
CA LYS A 56 -0.39 -1.80 10.06
C LYS A 56 -0.32 -0.58 10.99
N GLY A 57 -1.37 -0.36 11.78
CA GLY A 57 -1.42 0.72 12.77
C GLY A 57 -1.59 2.12 12.18
N VAL A 58 -2.25 2.23 11.02
CA VAL A 58 -2.40 3.47 10.24
C VAL A 58 -3.86 3.91 10.20
N GLN A 59 -4.11 5.22 10.20
CA GLN A 59 -5.46 5.80 10.12
C GLN A 59 -5.59 6.88 9.03
N SER A 60 -4.49 7.29 8.41
CA SER A 60 -4.45 8.24 7.31
C SER A 60 -3.46 7.82 6.21
N PHE A 61 -3.53 8.45 5.03
CA PHE A 61 -2.54 8.22 3.98
C PHE A 61 -1.14 8.69 4.39
N GLU A 62 -1.02 9.76 5.18
CA GLU A 62 0.25 10.21 5.73
C GLU A 62 0.88 9.14 6.64
N ASP A 63 0.07 8.48 7.48
CA ASP A 63 0.52 7.35 8.29
C ASP A 63 0.99 6.20 7.40
N MET A 64 0.24 5.88 6.34
CA MET A 64 0.63 4.82 5.39
C MET A 64 1.99 5.07 4.75
N LEU A 65 2.26 6.31 4.33
CA LEU A 65 3.53 6.68 3.70
C LEU A 65 4.72 6.56 4.66
N LYS A 66 4.53 6.83 5.96
CA LYS A 66 5.56 6.77 6.99
C LYS A 66 5.72 5.38 7.62
N ALA A 67 4.66 4.58 7.64
CA ALA A 67 4.65 3.26 8.28
C ALA A 67 5.59 2.29 7.55
N GLN A 68 6.13 1.34 8.31
CA GLN A 68 6.94 0.27 7.76
C GLN A 68 6.06 -0.83 7.17
N VAL A 69 6.43 -1.28 5.98
CA VAL A 69 5.87 -2.45 5.33
C VAL A 69 6.17 -3.68 6.18
N VAL A 70 5.15 -4.45 6.49
CA VAL A 70 5.27 -5.65 7.33
C VAL A 70 5.22 -6.95 6.54
N GLU A 71 4.52 -6.95 5.41
CA GLU A 71 4.32 -8.13 4.56
C GLU A 71 4.21 -7.66 3.10
N VAL A 72 4.72 -8.48 2.17
CA VAL A 72 4.73 -8.20 0.73
C VAL A 72 4.44 -9.47 -0.05
N THR A 73 3.88 -9.32 -1.25
CA THR A 73 3.77 -10.43 -2.21
C THR A 73 5.11 -10.68 -2.91
N ARG A 74 5.28 -11.85 -3.54
CA ARG A 74 6.46 -12.20 -4.34
C ARG A 74 6.64 -11.25 -5.52
N PHE A 75 5.54 -10.80 -6.13
CA PHE A 75 5.56 -9.82 -7.22
C PHE A 75 6.07 -8.46 -6.75
N ALA A 76 5.74 -8.06 -5.52
CA ALA A 76 6.34 -6.87 -4.91
C ALA A 76 7.85 -7.05 -4.64
N ARG A 77 8.29 -8.24 -4.20
CA ARG A 77 9.73 -8.53 -4.05
C ARG A 77 10.49 -8.49 -5.38
N GLU A 78 9.88 -8.90 -6.49
CA GLU A 78 10.48 -8.81 -7.83
C GLU A 78 10.76 -7.35 -8.23
N LEU A 79 10.02 -6.38 -7.68
CA LEU A 79 10.29 -4.94 -7.83
C LEU A 79 11.27 -4.39 -6.77
N GLY A 80 11.85 -5.27 -5.94
CA GLY A 80 12.77 -4.93 -4.87
C GLY A 80 12.10 -4.25 -3.68
N ILE A 81 10.82 -4.55 -3.42
CA ILE A 81 10.10 -4.09 -2.23
C ILE A 81 10.22 -5.16 -1.14
N GLU A 82 10.73 -4.77 0.02
CA GLU A 82 10.95 -5.68 1.15
C GLU A 82 10.29 -5.16 2.43
N PRO A 83 9.91 -6.06 3.37
CA PRO A 83 9.50 -5.65 4.71
C PRO A 83 10.56 -4.76 5.38
N GLY A 84 10.11 -3.77 6.14
CA GLY A 84 10.95 -2.76 6.78
C GLY A 84 11.10 -1.46 5.99
N MET A 85 10.87 -1.47 4.67
CA MET A 85 10.76 -0.24 3.86
C MET A 85 9.57 0.60 4.33
N THR A 86 9.68 1.91 4.20
CA THR A 86 8.53 2.81 4.37
C THR A 86 7.50 2.59 3.27
N GLY A 87 6.23 2.90 3.56
CA GLY A 87 5.17 2.84 2.55
C GLY A 87 5.47 3.73 1.34
N LYS A 88 6.11 4.89 1.55
CA LYS A 88 6.60 5.74 0.46
C LYS A 88 7.60 4.99 -0.42
N GLU A 89 8.69 4.47 0.14
CA GLU A 89 9.72 3.74 -0.62
C GLU A 89 9.15 2.55 -1.40
N ALA A 90 8.18 1.84 -0.82
CA ALA A 90 7.50 0.74 -1.51
C ALA A 90 6.70 1.24 -2.72
N LEU A 91 5.93 2.32 -2.57
CA LEU A 91 5.14 2.90 -3.67
C LEU A 91 6.01 3.50 -4.77
N GLU A 92 7.16 4.09 -4.44
CA GLU A 92 8.12 4.61 -5.44
C GLU A 92 8.63 3.53 -6.40
N LYS A 93 8.57 2.24 -5.99
CA LYS A 93 8.96 1.08 -6.80
C LYS A 93 7.80 0.48 -7.62
N MET A 94 6.59 1.03 -7.52
CA MET A 94 5.38 0.52 -8.19
C MET A 94 4.97 1.38 -9.41
N PHE A 95 5.91 2.12 -10.00
CA PHE A 95 5.77 2.85 -11.26
C PHE A 95 6.61 2.22 -12.35
#